data_AF-A0A0A0D854-F1
#
_entry.id   AF-A0A0A0D854-F1
#
_cell.length_a   1.000
_cell.length_b   1.000
_cell.length_c   1.000
_cell.angle_alpha   90.00
_cell.angle_beta   90.00
_cell.angle_gamma   90.00
#
_symmetry.space_group_name_H-M   'P 1'
#
loop_
_entity.id
_entity.type
_entity.pdbx_description
1 polymer ?
#
loop_
_entity_poly.entity_id
_entity_poly.type
_entity_poly.pdbx_seq_one_letter_code
_entity_poly.pdbx_strand_id
1 'polypeptide(L)'
;VEALGLKPADDAIVAALARALDDADAEVRFDAVLGLTRMGPAAAAAVPALGRVLTGDENRYVRGYAVEALSRIGDDAAYRVLLPYLKLSRWCPMTTAASIF
;
A
#
# COMPACT_ATOMS: atom_id res chain seq x y z
N VAL A 1 26.50 12.45 9.99
CA VAL A 1 26.31 12.56 8.52
C VAL A 1 24.86 12.99 8.18
N GLU A 2 24.22 13.81 9.04
CA GLU A 2 22.80 14.19 8.95
C GLU A 2 22.59 15.57 8.32
N ALA A 3 23.20 15.84 7.17
CA ALA A 3 23.35 17.21 6.67
C ALA A 3 22.91 17.44 5.22
N LEU A 4 21.65 17.12 4.86
CA LEU A 4 21.08 17.56 3.57
C LEU A 4 19.56 17.88 3.54
N GLY A 5 18.82 17.81 4.66
CA GLY A 5 17.41 18.23 4.68
C GLY A 5 16.45 17.41 3.78
N LEU A 6 16.89 16.28 3.21
CA LEU A 6 16.03 15.39 2.41
C LEU A 6 14.90 14.75 3.23
N LYS A 7 15.18 14.36 4.47
CA LYS A 7 14.25 13.61 5.33
C LYS A 7 12.87 14.29 5.52
N PRO A 8 12.77 15.59 5.88
CA PRO A 8 11.47 16.25 6.02
C PRO A 8 10.72 16.43 4.69
N ALA A 9 11.43 16.53 3.56
CA ALA A 9 10.79 16.59 2.25
C ALA A 9 10.18 15.24 1.88
N ASP A 10 10.89 14.15 2.14
CA ASP A 10 10.39 12.78 1.92
C ASP A 10 9.15 12.50 2.77
N ASP A 11 9.16 12.87 4.07
CA ASP A 11 8.01 12.68 4.95
C ASP A 11 6.76 13.44 4.48
N ALA A 12 6.93 14.67 4.00
CA ALA A 12 5.84 15.47 3.44
C ALA A 12 5.28 14.86 2.14
N ILE A 13 6.16 14.34 1.28
CA ILE A 13 5.77 13.64 0.05
C ILE A 13 5.01 12.36 0.37
N VAL A 14 5.51 11.53 1.29
CA VAL A 14 4.82 10.30 1.73
C VAL A 14 3.44 10.64 2.30
N ALA A 15 3.33 11.68 3.12
CA ALA A 15 2.06 12.10 3.69
C ALA A 15 1.08 12.65 2.64
N ALA A 16 1.56 13.33 1.59
CA ALA A 16 0.72 13.80 0.49
C ALA A 16 0.21 12.63 -0.35
N LEU A 17 1.10 11.72 -0.74
CA LEU A 17 0.74 10.53 -1.51
C LEU A 17 -0.20 9.61 -0.71
N ALA A 18 0.04 9.42 0.59
CA ALA A 18 -0.84 8.62 1.45
C ALA A 18 -2.26 9.20 1.55
N ARG A 19 -2.44 10.52 1.46
CA ARG A 19 -3.76 11.16 1.39
C ARG A 19 -4.42 10.99 0.02
N ALA A 20 -3.64 11.08 -1.05
CA ALA A 20 -4.13 10.86 -2.42
C ALA A 20 -4.63 9.43 -2.67
N LEU A 21 -4.29 8.47 -1.79
CA LEU A 21 -4.89 7.13 -1.80
C LEU A 21 -6.38 7.10 -1.45
N ASP A 22 -6.93 8.17 -0.88
CA ASP A 22 -8.36 8.28 -0.57
C ASP A 22 -9.11 9.15 -1.62
N ASP A 23 -8.47 9.46 -2.77
CA ASP A 23 -9.09 10.26 -3.84
C ASP A 23 -10.23 9.49 -4.55
N ALA A 24 -11.24 10.23 -5.01
CA ALA A 24 -12.37 9.66 -5.74
C ALA A 24 -11.94 9.07 -7.09
N ASP A 25 -10.95 9.67 -7.75
CA ASP A 25 -10.43 9.23 -9.03
C ASP A 25 -9.43 8.08 -8.86
N ALA A 26 -9.70 6.97 -9.55
CA ALA A 26 -8.84 5.80 -9.53
C ALA A 26 -7.47 6.04 -10.18
N GLU A 27 -7.36 6.99 -11.13
CA GLU A 27 -6.06 7.37 -11.72
C GLU A 27 -5.19 8.10 -10.68
N VAL A 28 -5.78 9.01 -9.89
CA VAL A 28 -5.07 9.71 -8.82
C VAL A 28 -4.59 8.72 -7.76
N ARG A 29 -5.44 7.78 -7.34
CA ARG A 29 -5.04 6.72 -6.41
C ARG A 29 -3.94 5.83 -6.99
N PHE A 30 -4.03 5.49 -8.28
CA PHE A 30 -3.01 4.71 -8.96
C PHE A 30 -1.64 5.40 -8.94
N ASP A 31 -1.60 6.68 -9.33
CA ASP A 31 -0.37 7.48 -9.33
C ASP A 31 0.21 7.63 -7.92
N ALA A 32 -0.66 7.78 -6.91
CA ALA A 32 -0.26 7.83 -5.51
C ALA A 32 0.43 6.52 -5.06
N VAL A 33 -0.17 5.36 -5.33
CA VAL A 33 0.46 4.06 -5.02
C VAL A 33 1.76 3.88 -5.82
N LEU A 34 1.79 4.26 -7.10
CA LEU A 34 2.99 4.16 -7.92
C LEU A 34 4.13 5.02 -7.38
N GLY A 35 3.83 6.23 -6.91
CA GLY A 35 4.77 7.10 -6.22
C GLY A 35 5.36 6.43 -4.97
N LEU A 36 4.49 5.94 -4.07
CA LEU A 36 4.90 5.23 -2.86
C LEU A 36 5.74 3.98 -3.18
N THR A 37 5.39 3.25 -4.25
CA THR A 37 6.14 2.09 -4.74
C THR A 37 7.57 2.47 -5.13
N ARG A 38 7.74 3.58 -5.84
CA ARG A 38 9.06 4.07 -6.28
C ARG A 38 9.94 4.54 -5.12
N MET A 39 9.34 5.04 -4.04
CA MET A 39 10.05 5.45 -2.83
C MET A 39 10.60 4.28 -2.01
N GLY A 40 9.97 3.09 -2.09
CA GLY A 40 10.43 1.90 -1.38
C GLY A 40 10.47 2.08 0.14
N PRO A 41 11.56 1.75 0.85
CA PRO A 41 11.63 1.84 2.31
C PRO A 41 11.32 3.22 2.90
N ALA A 42 11.55 4.31 2.15
CA ALA A 42 11.23 5.66 2.60
C ALA A 42 9.71 5.87 2.79
N ALA A 43 8.86 5.06 2.15
CA ALA A 43 7.41 5.14 2.25
C ALA A 43 6.81 4.37 3.45
N ALA A 44 7.63 3.92 4.42
CA ALA A 44 7.16 3.14 5.57
C ALA A 44 5.99 3.78 6.33
N ALA A 45 5.94 5.11 6.43
CA ALA A 45 4.83 5.81 7.07
C ALA A 45 3.47 5.63 6.34
N ALA A 46 3.46 5.25 5.07
CA ALA A 46 2.24 5.00 4.30
C ALA A 46 1.68 3.57 4.45
N VAL A 47 2.35 2.67 5.19
CA VAL A 47 1.90 1.27 5.37
C VAL A 47 0.42 1.16 5.79
N PRO A 48 -0.10 1.94 6.76
CA PRO A 48 -1.52 1.86 7.14
C PRO A 48 -2.47 2.25 6.01
N ALA A 49 -2.11 3.24 5.19
CA ALA A 49 -2.93 3.70 4.08
C ALA A 49 -2.91 2.68 2.92
N LEU A 50 -1.73 2.14 2.60
CA LEU A 50 -1.57 1.06 1.64
C LEU A 50 -2.34 -0.21 2.05
N GLY A 51 -2.43 -0.50 3.35
CA GLY A 51 -3.26 -1.60 3.86
C GLY A 51 -4.76 -1.43 3.61
N ARG A 52 -5.28 -0.19 3.68
CA ARG A 52 -6.68 0.10 3.31
C ARG A 52 -6.90 -0.11 1.82
N VAL A 53 -6.00 0.43 0.99
CA VAL A 53 -6.06 0.25 -0.47
C VAL A 53 -6.03 -1.24 -0.84
N LEU A 54 -5.12 -2.00 -0.23
CA LEU A 54 -4.95 -3.42 -0.48
C LEU A 54 -6.25 -4.22 -0.31
N THR A 55 -7.08 -3.87 0.68
CA THR A 55 -8.29 -4.62 1.04
C THR A 55 -9.59 -3.98 0.55
N GLY A 56 -9.60 -2.68 0.28
CA GLY A 56 -10.81 -1.90 0.06
C GLY A 56 -10.89 -1.12 -1.25
N ASP A 57 -9.81 -0.97 -2.01
CA ASP A 57 -9.90 -0.23 -3.28
C ASP A 57 -10.72 -1.02 -4.31
N GLU A 58 -11.62 -0.36 -5.02
CA GLU A 58 -12.46 -0.99 -6.05
C GLU A 58 -11.64 -1.40 -7.28
N ASN A 59 -10.59 -0.63 -7.62
CA ASN A 59 -9.77 -0.88 -8.78
C ASN A 59 -8.69 -1.93 -8.50
N ARG A 60 -8.78 -3.07 -9.20
CA ARG A 60 -7.85 -4.19 -9.06
C ARG A 60 -6.39 -3.85 -9.33
N TYR A 61 -6.12 -2.87 -10.19
CA TYR A 61 -4.76 -2.45 -10.52
C TYR A 61 -4.16 -1.66 -9.36
N VAL A 62 -4.95 -0.79 -8.73
CA VAL A 62 -4.53 -0.05 -7.53
C VAL A 62 -4.24 -1.02 -6.38
N ARG A 63 -5.09 -2.04 -6.17
CA ARG A 63 -4.81 -3.13 -5.21
C ARG A 63 -3.52 -3.89 -5.54
N GLY A 64 -3.32 -4.23 -6.81
CA GLY A 64 -2.12 -4.94 -7.27
C GLY A 64 -0.84 -4.15 -7.04
N TYR A 65 -0.86 -2.83 -7.24
CA TYR A 65 0.28 -1.98 -6.93
C TYR A 65 0.46 -1.76 -5.42
N ALA A 66 -0.60 -1.82 -4.61
CA ALA A 66 -0.46 -1.77 -3.15
C ALA A 66 0.31 -2.99 -2.61
N VAL A 67 0.12 -4.18 -3.21
CA VAL A 67 0.95 -5.36 -2.94
C VAL A 67 2.43 -5.08 -3.21
N GLU A 68 2.74 -4.52 -4.38
CA GLU A 68 4.11 -4.19 -4.79
C GLU A 68 4.71 -3.11 -3.87
N ALA A 69 3.97 -2.06 -3.56
CA ALA A 69 4.40 -0.99 -2.66
C ALA A 69 4.78 -1.54 -1.27
N LEU A 70 3.90 -2.34 -0.65
CA LEU A 70 4.16 -2.98 0.63
C LEU A 70 5.36 -3.95 0.57
N SER A 71 5.50 -4.68 -0.54
CA SER A 71 6.65 -5.58 -0.75
C SER A 71 7.98 -4.81 -0.84
N ARG A 72 7.98 -3.64 -1.49
CA ARG A 72 9.19 -2.79 -1.64
C ARG A 72 9.52 -1.99 -0.39
N ILE A 73 8.54 -1.63 0.43
CA ILE A 73 8.78 -1.06 1.76
C ILE A 73 9.53 -2.08 2.62
N GLY A 74 9.03 -3.32 2.63
CA GLY A 74 9.80 -4.48 3.08
C GLY A 74 10.16 -4.52 4.57
N ASP A 75 9.50 -3.72 5.41
CA ASP A 75 9.65 -3.76 6.86
C ASP A 75 8.62 -4.68 7.53
N ASP A 76 8.80 -4.93 8.83
CA ASP A 76 7.91 -5.79 9.62
C ASP A 76 6.45 -5.33 9.58
N ALA A 77 6.21 -4.01 9.56
CA ALA A 77 4.86 -3.46 9.51
C ALA A 77 4.19 -3.77 8.18
N ALA A 78 4.91 -3.57 7.07
CA ALA A 78 4.43 -3.88 5.73
C ALA A 78 4.12 -5.38 5.57
N TYR A 79 5.00 -6.26 6.03
CA TYR A 79 4.76 -7.71 5.94
C TYR A 79 3.61 -8.18 6.84
N ARG A 80 3.39 -7.56 7.99
CA ARG A 80 2.21 -7.87 8.84
C ARG A 80 0.90 -7.57 8.15
N VAL A 81 0.86 -6.57 7.27
CA VAL A 81 -0.32 -6.23 6.45
C VAL A 81 -0.40 -7.14 5.21
N LEU A 82 0.73 -7.35 4.53
CA LEU A 82 0.78 -8.04 3.24
C LEU A 82 0.55 -9.55 3.35
N LEU A 83 1.17 -10.22 4.32
CA LEU A 83 1.15 -11.69 4.42
C LEU A 83 -0.26 -12.26 4.63
N PRO A 84 -1.11 -11.71 5.51
CA PRO A 84 -2.51 -12.18 5.64
C PRO A 84 -3.27 -12.05 4.33
N TYR A 85 -3.13 -10.92 3.63
CA TYR A 85 -3.80 -10.69 2.35
C TYR A 85 -3.38 -11.71 1.28
N LEU A 86 -2.07 -11.98 1.14
CA LEU A 86 -1.57 -12.95 0.17
C LEU A 86 -2.00 -14.39 0.50
N LYS A 87 -2.03 -14.75 1.78
CA LYS A 87 -2.52 -16.07 2.23
C LYS A 87 -4.00 -16.25 1.90
N LEU A 88 -4.81 -15.23 2.15
CA LEU A 88 -6.25 -15.23 1.83
C LEU A 88 -6.53 -15.11 0.33
N SER A 89 -5.64 -14.51 -0.46
CA SER A 89 -5.83 -14.38 -1.92
C SER A 89 -5.39 -15.64 -2.66
N ARG A 90 -4.46 -16.43 -2.11
CA ARG A 90 -4.01 -17.71 -2.68
C ARG A 90 -5.06 -18.81 -2.58
N TRP A 91 -5.93 -18.73 -1.58
CA TRP A 91 -7.02 -19.68 -1.36
C TRP A 91 -8.31 -18.92 -1.60
N CYS A 92 -9.06 -19.28 -2.64
CA CYS A 92 -10.27 -18.58 -3.10
C CYS A 92 -10.94 -17.73 -1.98
N PRO A 93 -10.92 -16.39 -2.03
CA PRO A 93 -11.47 -15.55 -0.96
C PRO A 93 -12.99 -15.75 -0.75
N MET A 94 -13.67 -16.43 -1.68
CA MET A 94 -15.05 -16.88 -1.53
C MET A 94 -15.21 -18.18 -0.73
N THR A 95 -14.19 -19.01 -0.53
CA THR A 95 -14.29 -20.18 0.35
C THR A 95 -13.88 -19.79 1.76
N THR A 96 -14.76 -19.06 2.44
CA THR A 96 -14.73 -18.97 3.90
C THR A 96 -15.47 -20.17 4.49
N ALA A 97 -15.27 -20.48 5.78
CA ALA A 97 -16.09 -21.48 6.46
C ALA A 97 -17.61 -21.16 6.42
N ALA A 98 -17.97 -19.91 6.12
CA ALA A 98 -19.34 -19.43 5.94
C ALA A 98 -19.87 -19.59 4.50
N SER A 99 -19.03 -20.01 3.56
CA SER A 99 -19.35 -20.11 2.14
C SER A 99 -18.96 -21.51 1.65
N ILE A 100 -19.72 -22.47 2.16
CA ILE A 100 -19.78 -23.86 1.71
C ILE A 100 -21.02 -23.97 0.84
N PHE A 101 -20.82 -24.00 -0.48
CA PHE A 101 -21.71 -24.66 -1.41
C PHE A 101 -20.99 -25.90 -1.92
#